data_AF-A0A8I2YTT4-F1
#
_entry.id   AF-A0A8I2YTT4-F1
#
_cell.length_a   1.000
_cell.length_b   1.000
_cell.length_c   1.000
_cell.angle_alpha   90.00
_cell.angle_beta   90.00
_cell.angle_gamma   90.00
#
_symmetry.space_group_name_H-M   'P 1'
#
loop_
_entity.id
_entity.type
_entity.pdbx_description
1 polymer ?
#
loop_
_entity_poly.entity_id
_entity_poly.type
_entity_poly.pdbx_seq_one_letter_code
_entity_poly.pdbx_strand_id
1 'polypeptide(L)'
;MSEPGQSPAEQPTKKRNVAELQEGADVADDSMNSARKVAKIHPFFSKPSASSSAFQWLKPALGPKRTCLHGIHLDPPARPNVALFDLDGTIIQWRKNSGKGADALKWAWWRQCVPAKLKALHQDGYAIVVISNQAIKAAALERLEEKDTSDRECDVPFHLFAACAKDGYRKPMPGMWYELERIFKEHHVDIGTYAPITLWHTELGRR
;
A
#
# COMPACT_ATOMS: atom_id res chain seq x y z
N MET A 1 -16.89 74.78 1.86
CA MET A 1 -16.20 73.59 2.39
C MET A 1 -17.25 72.53 2.69
N SER A 2 -17.03 71.35 2.14
CA SER A 2 -17.61 70.04 2.49
C SER A 2 -19.07 69.74 2.08
N GLU A 3 -19.20 68.76 1.19
CA GLU A 3 -20.41 67.99 0.87
C GLU A 3 -20.91 67.17 2.07
N PRO A 4 -22.18 66.69 2.01
CA PRO A 4 -22.35 65.23 2.08
C PRO A 4 -23.52 64.64 1.26
N GLY A 5 -23.44 63.31 1.05
CA GLY A 5 -24.58 62.37 0.91
C GLY A 5 -25.25 62.29 -0.46
N GLN A 6 -25.94 61.24 -0.88
CA GLN A 6 -26.29 59.90 -0.39
C GLN A 6 -27.09 59.23 -1.55
N SER A 7 -27.22 57.90 -1.56
CA SER A 7 -27.92 57.07 -2.58
C SER A 7 -29.40 57.42 -2.86
N PRO A 8 -30.00 56.86 -3.94
CA PRO A 8 -31.18 55.96 -3.82
C PRO A 8 -31.06 54.73 -4.76
N ALA A 9 -31.57 53.50 -4.51
CA ALA A 9 -32.93 52.97 -4.25
C ALA A 9 -33.78 52.67 -5.52
N GLU A 10 -34.26 51.41 -5.60
CA GLU A 10 -35.62 50.95 -6.06
C GLU A 10 -36.04 51.06 -7.55
N GLN A 11 -36.88 50.21 -8.19
CA GLN A 11 -37.88 49.18 -7.81
C GLN A 11 -38.38 48.40 -9.09
N PRO A 12 -39.43 47.52 -9.06
CA PRO A 12 -39.57 46.29 -9.89
C PRO A 12 -40.92 46.15 -10.68
N THR A 13 -41.26 44.96 -11.23
CA THR A 13 -42.50 44.15 -10.99
C THR A 13 -43.02 43.25 -12.17
N LYS A 14 -43.45 41.99 -11.80
CA LYS A 14 -44.65 41.16 -12.15
C LYS A 14 -45.03 40.90 -13.65
N LYS A 15 -45.53 39.73 -14.14
CA LYS A 15 -46.64 38.82 -13.73
C LYS A 15 -46.73 37.58 -14.68
N ARG A 16 -47.51 36.55 -14.30
CA ARG A 16 -47.70 35.18 -14.88
C ARG A 16 -48.65 35.11 -16.12
N ASN A 17 -48.57 34.07 -16.99
CA ASN A 17 -49.58 32.96 -17.10
C ASN A 17 -49.34 31.88 -18.21
N VAL A 18 -49.99 30.75 -17.97
CA VAL A 18 -50.26 29.43 -18.62
C VAL A 18 -50.48 29.34 -20.16
N ALA A 19 -50.05 28.22 -20.78
CA ALA A 19 -50.77 27.49 -21.85
C ALA A 19 -50.23 26.04 -22.04
N GLU A 20 -51.15 25.12 -22.30
CA GLU A 20 -51.04 23.65 -22.37
C GLU A 20 -51.38 23.17 -23.80
N LEU A 21 -50.88 21.96 -24.15
CA LEU A 21 -51.32 21.01 -25.22
C LEU A 21 -51.13 21.36 -26.72
N GLN A 22 -50.39 20.48 -27.43
CA GLN A 22 -50.94 19.68 -28.57
C GLN A 22 -49.95 18.55 -28.96
N GLU A 23 -50.49 17.34 -29.14
CA GLU A 23 -49.83 16.12 -29.66
C GLU A 23 -49.57 16.16 -31.18
N GLY A 24 -48.63 15.34 -31.67
CA GLY A 24 -48.50 14.99 -33.09
C GLY A 24 -47.20 14.25 -33.42
N ALA A 25 -47.31 13.11 -34.10
CA ALA A 25 -46.32 12.05 -34.19
C ALA A 25 -45.37 12.09 -35.41
N ASP A 26 -44.32 11.27 -35.29
CA ASP A 26 -43.54 10.55 -36.31
C ASP A 26 -42.34 11.18 -37.04
N VAL A 27 -41.37 10.27 -37.23
CA VAL A 27 -40.28 10.15 -38.23
C VAL A 27 -38.85 10.44 -37.74
N ALA A 28 -38.00 9.49 -38.11
CA ALA A 28 -36.71 9.11 -37.57
C ALA A 28 -35.49 9.89 -38.11
N ASP A 29 -34.40 9.69 -37.37
CA ASP A 29 -32.98 9.62 -37.78
C ASP A 29 -32.27 10.92 -38.22
N ASP A 30 -31.39 11.46 -37.37
CA ASP A 30 -29.94 11.24 -37.49
C ASP A 30 -29.17 12.17 -36.50
N SER A 31 -28.21 11.56 -35.82
CA SER A 31 -26.99 12.11 -35.22
C SER A 31 -26.94 13.57 -34.72
N MET A 32 -26.92 13.74 -33.39
CA MET A 32 -26.01 14.73 -32.78
C MET A 32 -25.41 14.23 -31.45
N ASN A 33 -24.09 14.05 -31.52
CA ASN A 33 -23.13 13.78 -30.46
C ASN A 33 -23.30 14.75 -29.26
N SER A 34 -23.83 14.27 -28.14
CA SER A 34 -23.87 15.04 -26.89
C SER A 34 -22.90 14.42 -25.88
N ALA A 35 -21.76 15.09 -25.71
CA ALA A 35 -20.78 14.78 -24.68
C ALA A 35 -21.44 14.84 -23.28
N ARG A 36 -21.80 13.67 -22.73
CA ARG A 36 -22.28 13.54 -21.36
C ARG A 36 -21.16 13.96 -20.42
N LYS A 37 -21.31 15.14 -19.80
CA LYS A 37 -20.45 15.61 -18.72
C LYS A 37 -20.56 14.62 -17.56
N VAL A 38 -19.47 13.88 -17.31
CA VAL A 38 -19.34 13.02 -16.13
C VAL A 38 -19.39 13.92 -14.89
N ALA A 39 -20.42 13.76 -14.08
CA ALA A 39 -20.53 14.43 -12.79
C ALA A 39 -19.38 13.96 -11.88
N LYS A 40 -18.61 14.91 -11.35
CA LYS A 40 -17.55 14.64 -10.36
C LYS A 40 -18.22 14.17 -9.08
N ILE A 41 -18.19 12.86 -8.86
CA ILE A 41 -18.64 12.24 -7.62
C ILE A 41 -17.62 12.64 -6.54
N HIS A 42 -18.11 13.26 -5.46
CA HIS A 42 -17.28 13.65 -4.32
C HIS A 42 -16.75 12.38 -3.61
N PRO A 43 -15.51 12.35 -3.07
CA PRO A 43 -14.84 11.13 -2.59
C PRO A 43 -15.56 10.34 -1.47
N PHE A 44 -16.66 10.87 -0.93
CA PHE A 44 -17.40 10.34 0.21
C PHE A 44 -18.07 8.97 -0.03
N PHE A 45 -18.33 8.59 -1.28
CA PHE A 45 -19.01 7.33 -1.63
C PHE A 45 -18.12 6.28 -2.31
N SER A 46 -16.80 6.44 -2.25
CA SER A 46 -15.88 5.43 -2.78
C SER A 46 -15.80 4.26 -1.79
N LYS A 47 -16.64 3.23 -1.99
CA LYS A 47 -16.42 1.91 -1.38
C LYS A 47 -14.97 1.51 -1.69
N PRO A 48 -14.13 1.10 -0.72
CA PRO A 48 -12.77 0.69 -1.04
C PRO A 48 -12.84 -0.59 -1.87
N SER A 49 -12.77 -0.42 -3.19
CA SER A 49 -12.36 -1.49 -4.09
C SER A 49 -11.00 -1.96 -3.58
N ALA A 50 -10.86 -3.24 -3.27
CA ALA A 50 -9.61 -3.83 -2.80
C ALA A 50 -8.47 -3.39 -3.73
N SER A 51 -7.72 -2.38 -3.28
CA SER A 51 -6.65 -1.78 -4.05
C SER A 51 -5.54 -2.80 -4.08
N SER A 52 -5.36 -3.43 -5.24
CA SER A 52 -4.12 -4.09 -5.65
C SER A 52 -2.99 -3.06 -5.63
N SER A 53 -2.57 -2.64 -4.44
CA SER A 53 -1.54 -1.62 -4.28
C SER A 53 -0.18 -2.28 -4.33
N ALA A 54 0.70 -1.70 -5.15
CA ALA A 54 2.12 -2.04 -5.16
C ALA A 54 2.74 -1.85 -3.78
N PHE A 55 3.95 -2.39 -3.59
CA PHE A 55 4.70 -2.21 -2.36
C PHE A 55 4.90 -0.71 -2.05
N GLN A 56 4.72 -0.33 -0.78
CA GLN A 56 4.89 1.04 -0.31
C GLN A 56 5.52 1.10 1.08
N TRP A 57 6.40 2.08 1.31
CA TRP A 57 6.91 2.40 2.64
C TRP A 57 5.93 3.31 3.40
N LEU A 58 5.53 2.90 4.59
CA LEU A 58 4.72 3.71 5.50
C LEU A 58 5.61 4.76 6.18
N LYS A 59 5.14 6.00 6.16
CA LYS A 59 5.83 7.15 6.77
C LYS A 59 5.00 7.71 7.93
N PRO A 60 5.65 8.21 8.98
CA PRO A 60 7.10 8.18 9.22
C PRO A 60 7.61 6.79 9.62
N ALA A 61 8.93 6.56 9.50
CA ALA A 61 9.57 5.35 10.03
C ALA A 61 9.29 5.17 11.53
N LEU A 62 9.34 3.95 12.03
CA LEU A 62 8.94 3.60 13.39
C LEU A 62 10.01 3.94 14.43
N GLY A 63 9.54 4.08 15.67
CA GLY A 63 10.36 4.40 16.84
C GLY A 63 10.73 5.87 17.02
N PRO A 64 11.20 6.26 18.22
CA PRO A 64 11.57 7.64 18.52
C PRO A 64 12.69 8.17 17.62
N LYS A 65 13.62 7.30 17.23
CA LYS A 65 14.76 7.63 16.37
C LYS A 65 14.49 7.46 14.88
N ARG A 66 13.29 7.01 14.49
CA ARG A 66 12.92 6.77 13.08
C ARG A 66 13.86 5.79 12.36
N THR A 67 14.34 4.78 13.08
CA THR A 67 15.38 3.84 12.63
C THR A 67 14.83 2.49 12.17
N CYS A 68 13.52 2.32 12.12
CA CYS A 68 12.85 1.12 11.66
C CYS A 68 11.87 1.45 10.53
N LEU A 69 12.20 1.10 9.28
CA LEU A 69 11.26 1.25 8.17
C LEU A 69 10.16 0.19 8.26
N HIS A 70 8.95 0.55 7.88
CA HIS A 70 7.82 -0.37 7.77
C HIS A 70 7.19 -0.22 6.39
N GLY A 71 7.22 -1.27 5.59
CA GLY A 71 6.59 -1.34 4.29
C GLY A 71 5.49 -2.38 4.27
N ILE A 72 4.53 -2.18 3.37
CA ILE A 72 3.45 -3.13 3.09
C ILE A 72 3.39 -3.43 1.61
N HIS A 73 3.10 -4.69 1.28
CA HIS A 73 2.77 -5.12 -0.07
C HIS A 73 1.31 -5.56 -0.12
N LEU A 74 0.55 -5.03 -1.09
CA LEU A 74 -0.91 -5.18 -1.14
C LEU A 74 -1.56 -4.65 0.16
N ASP A 75 -2.61 -5.31 0.62
CA ASP A 75 -3.30 -5.02 1.88
C ASP A 75 -3.09 -6.20 2.85
N PRO A 76 -1.98 -6.23 3.61
CA PRO A 76 -1.66 -7.35 4.47
C PRO A 76 -2.58 -7.39 5.69
N PRO A 77 -3.33 -8.50 5.91
CA PRO A 77 -4.24 -8.61 7.04
C PRO A 77 -3.47 -8.83 8.35
N ALA A 78 -3.93 -8.18 9.42
CA ALA A 78 -3.53 -8.54 10.77
C ALA A 78 -4.11 -9.92 11.13
N ARG A 79 -3.27 -10.86 11.60
CA ARG A 79 -3.68 -12.23 11.97
C ARG A 79 -2.97 -12.69 13.23
N PRO A 80 -3.61 -13.54 14.06
CA PRO A 80 -3.01 -14.03 15.30
C PRO A 80 -1.82 -14.97 15.05
N ASN A 81 -1.78 -15.66 13.90
CA ASN A 81 -0.68 -16.53 13.51
C ASN A 81 0.25 -15.78 12.56
N VAL A 82 1.54 -15.72 12.89
CA VAL A 82 2.54 -14.97 12.12
C VAL A 82 3.61 -15.92 11.59
N ALA A 83 3.89 -15.85 10.29
CA ALA A 83 5.05 -16.47 9.66
C ALA A 83 6.11 -15.39 9.43
N LEU A 84 7.19 -15.45 10.22
CA LEU A 84 8.23 -14.43 10.28
C LEU A 84 9.50 -14.89 9.55
N PHE A 85 9.98 -14.08 8.60
CA PHE A 85 11.12 -14.41 7.74
C PHE A 85 12.23 -13.37 7.83
N ASP A 86 13.48 -13.80 7.65
CA ASP A 86 14.55 -12.90 7.23
C ASP A 86 14.38 -12.54 5.74
N LEU A 87 15.02 -11.47 5.26
CA LEU A 87 14.97 -11.06 3.86
C LEU A 87 16.14 -11.65 3.06
N ASP A 88 17.36 -11.24 3.39
CA ASP A 88 18.58 -11.56 2.64
C ASP A 88 18.99 -13.01 2.89
N GLY A 89 19.11 -13.82 1.83
CA GLY A 89 19.46 -15.24 1.95
C GLY A 89 18.33 -16.12 2.47
N THR A 90 17.10 -15.60 2.53
CA THR A 90 15.89 -16.36 2.91
C THR A 90 14.78 -16.18 1.88
N ILE A 91 14.36 -14.93 1.64
CA ILE A 91 13.35 -14.61 0.62
C ILE A 91 14.03 -14.23 -0.69
N ILE A 92 15.07 -13.39 -0.63
CA ILE A 92 15.78 -12.89 -1.80
C ILE A 92 17.29 -13.11 -1.72
N GLN A 93 17.93 -13.02 -2.87
CA GLN A 93 19.38 -12.79 -3.02
C GLN A 93 19.62 -11.54 -3.85
N TRP A 94 20.61 -10.77 -3.43
CA TRP A 94 21.12 -9.66 -4.24
C TRP A 94 22.06 -10.16 -5.32
N ARG A 95 21.86 -9.71 -6.55
CA ARG A 95 22.74 -9.90 -7.70
C ARG A 95 23.44 -8.59 -8.02
N LYS A 96 24.76 -8.65 -8.14
CA LYS A 96 25.53 -7.56 -8.75
C LYS A 96 25.36 -7.64 -10.26
N ASN A 97 24.97 -6.54 -10.90
CA ASN A 97 24.97 -6.48 -12.36
C ASN A 97 26.43 -6.41 -12.85
N SER A 98 26.92 -7.45 -13.53
CA SER A 98 28.31 -7.51 -14.03
C SER A 98 28.51 -6.87 -15.40
N GLY A 99 27.51 -6.14 -15.93
CA GLY A 99 27.59 -5.44 -17.21
C GLY A 99 28.22 -4.05 -17.13
N LYS A 100 28.70 -3.52 -18.27
CA LYS A 100 29.22 -2.14 -18.40
C LYS A 100 28.09 -1.12 -18.12
N GLY A 101 28.02 -0.63 -16.87
CA GLY A 101 26.93 0.21 -16.33
C GLY A 101 26.48 -0.25 -14.93
N ALA A 102 27.44 -0.67 -14.10
CA ALA A 102 27.27 -1.58 -12.97
C ALA A 102 26.74 -0.96 -11.65
N ASP A 103 25.66 -0.18 -11.70
CA ASP A 103 25.15 0.50 -10.49
C ASP A 103 23.71 0.13 -10.10
N ALA A 104 23.10 -0.83 -10.82
CA ALA A 104 21.80 -1.37 -10.43
C ALA A 104 22.00 -2.70 -9.68
N LEU A 105 21.90 -2.65 -8.34
CA LEU A 105 21.62 -3.84 -7.54
C LEU A 105 20.25 -4.37 -7.99
N LYS A 106 20.22 -5.62 -8.47
CA LYS A 106 18.99 -6.36 -8.74
C LYS A 106 18.84 -7.43 -7.68
N TRP A 107 17.60 -7.77 -7.32
CA TRP A 107 17.33 -8.92 -6.49
C TRP A 107 16.71 -10.04 -7.32
N ALA A 108 16.74 -11.27 -6.80
CA ALA A 108 16.00 -12.41 -7.31
C ALA A 108 15.53 -13.26 -6.13
N TRP A 109 14.52 -14.11 -6.33
CA TRP A 109 14.13 -15.10 -5.31
C TRP A 109 15.33 -15.92 -4.85
N TRP A 110 15.41 -16.16 -3.54
CA TRP A 110 16.48 -16.97 -2.95
C TRP A 110 16.44 -18.41 -3.48
N ARG A 111 15.24 -18.99 -3.52
CA ARG A 111 14.95 -20.29 -4.14
C ARG A 111 13.61 -20.20 -4.90
N GLN A 112 13.47 -21.01 -5.94
CA GLN A 112 12.24 -21.05 -6.76
C GLN A 112 10.98 -21.43 -5.94
N CYS A 113 11.14 -22.15 -4.84
CA CYS A 113 10.02 -22.55 -3.98
C CYS A 113 9.50 -21.44 -3.05
N VAL A 114 10.21 -20.31 -2.92
CA VAL A 114 9.86 -19.25 -1.95
C VAL A 114 8.45 -18.69 -2.21
N PRO A 115 8.07 -18.25 -3.43
CA PRO A 115 6.74 -17.69 -3.66
C PRO A 115 5.62 -18.68 -3.33
N ALA A 116 5.77 -19.94 -3.76
CA ALA A 116 4.80 -21.00 -3.48
C ALA A 116 4.63 -21.23 -1.96
N LYS A 117 5.72 -21.18 -1.19
CA LYS A 117 5.67 -21.38 0.27
C LYS A 117 5.03 -20.20 1.00
N LEU A 118 5.35 -18.96 0.60
CA LEU A 118 4.69 -17.77 1.14
C LEU A 118 3.19 -17.81 0.88
N LYS A 119 2.80 -18.21 -0.34
CA LYS A 119 1.39 -18.34 -0.72
C LYS A 119 0.66 -19.40 0.09
N ALA A 120 1.27 -20.58 0.26
CA ALA A 120 0.69 -21.64 1.08
C ALA A 120 0.47 -21.19 2.53
N LEU A 121 1.47 -20.56 3.17
CA LEU A 121 1.32 -20.06 4.55
C LEU A 121 0.26 -18.97 4.66
N HIS A 122 0.19 -18.07 3.69
CA HIS A 122 -0.87 -17.07 3.65
C HIS A 122 -2.26 -17.70 3.48
N GLN A 123 -2.39 -18.76 2.68
CA GLN A 123 -3.63 -19.52 2.55
C GLN A 123 -3.99 -20.29 3.84
N ASP A 124 -2.99 -20.77 4.58
CA ASP A 124 -3.14 -21.45 5.87
C ASP A 124 -3.48 -20.50 7.04
N GLY A 125 -3.74 -19.21 6.75
CA GLY A 125 -4.17 -18.26 7.77
C GLY A 125 -3.03 -17.55 8.51
N TYR A 126 -1.79 -17.60 8.03
CA TYR A 126 -0.69 -16.83 8.61
C TYR A 126 -0.62 -15.43 8.02
N ALA A 127 -0.29 -14.42 8.84
CA ALA A 127 0.22 -13.15 8.37
C ALA A 127 1.68 -13.33 7.98
N ILE A 128 2.05 -12.88 6.78
CA ILE A 128 3.43 -12.95 6.30
C ILE A 128 4.17 -11.68 6.73
N VAL A 129 5.26 -11.87 7.47
CA VAL A 129 6.07 -10.76 7.98
C VAL A 129 7.54 -11.01 7.68
N VAL A 130 8.20 -10.01 7.12
CA VAL A 130 9.63 -10.04 6.80
C VAL A 130 10.35 -9.04 7.69
N ILE A 131 11.46 -9.43 8.31
CA ILE A 131 12.28 -8.60 9.20
C ILE A 131 13.75 -8.60 8.78
N SER A 132 14.36 -7.42 8.66
CA SER A 132 15.66 -7.29 8.00
C SER A 132 16.61 -6.32 8.69
N ASN A 133 17.90 -6.65 8.77
CA ASN A 133 18.95 -5.78 9.29
C ASN A 133 19.62 -4.99 8.14
N GLN A 134 19.19 -3.77 7.87
CA GLN A 134 19.55 -3.02 6.65
C GLN A 134 20.36 -1.74 6.90
N ALA A 135 21.10 -1.65 8.01
CA ALA A 135 21.86 -0.46 8.40
C ALA A 135 22.84 0.11 7.33
N ILE A 136 23.29 -0.69 6.36
CA ILE A 136 24.20 -0.25 5.28
C ILE A 136 23.44 -0.03 3.96
N LYS A 137 22.23 -0.59 3.83
CA LYS A 137 21.48 -0.67 2.58
C LYS A 137 20.13 0.07 2.66
N ALA A 138 19.91 0.92 3.65
CA ALA A 138 18.65 1.64 3.83
C ALA A 138 18.20 2.36 2.55
N ALA A 139 19.11 3.10 1.90
CA ALA A 139 18.84 3.78 0.64
C ALA A 139 18.55 2.82 -0.54
N ALA A 140 19.12 1.60 -0.54
CA ALA A 140 18.81 0.59 -1.55
C ALA A 140 17.43 -0.06 -1.31
N LEU A 141 17.01 -0.13 -0.05
CA LEU A 141 15.67 -0.60 0.34
C LEU A 141 14.58 0.43 0.04
N GLU A 142 14.86 1.71 0.26
CA GLU A 142 13.96 2.81 -0.15
C GLU A 142 13.72 2.75 -1.68
N ARG A 143 14.78 2.47 -2.46
CA ARG A 143 14.68 2.27 -3.91
C ARG A 143 13.93 1.01 -4.35
N LEU A 144 13.52 0.14 -3.43
CA LEU A 144 12.59 -0.97 -3.74
C LEU A 144 11.25 -0.42 -4.26
N GLU A 145 10.91 0.84 -3.95
CA GLU A 145 9.74 1.56 -4.49
C GLU A 145 9.81 1.76 -6.02
N GLU A 146 11.02 1.91 -6.59
CA GLU A 146 11.17 2.49 -7.94
C GLU A 146 11.34 1.48 -9.08
N LYS A 147 11.67 0.22 -8.77
CA LYS A 147 11.98 -0.78 -9.79
C LYS A 147 11.15 -2.03 -9.64
N ASP A 148 10.10 -2.09 -10.44
CA ASP A 148 9.52 -3.33 -10.96
C ASP A 148 9.27 -4.41 -9.90
N THR A 149 8.27 -4.19 -9.05
CA THR A 149 7.36 -5.31 -8.69
C THR A 149 6.33 -5.56 -9.79
N SER A 150 6.58 -5.06 -11.02
CA SER A 150 5.74 -5.27 -12.20
C SER A 150 5.79 -6.71 -12.71
N ASP A 151 6.74 -7.52 -12.23
CA ASP A 151 6.59 -8.95 -12.32
C ASP A 151 5.61 -9.43 -11.25
N ARG A 152 4.54 -10.01 -11.79
CA ARG A 152 3.38 -10.71 -11.23
C ARG A 152 3.76 -11.88 -10.29
N GLU A 153 4.92 -11.83 -9.64
CA GLU A 153 5.59 -12.96 -8.99
C GLU A 153 5.26 -13.11 -7.50
N CYS A 154 4.75 -12.08 -6.83
CA CYS A 154 4.32 -12.19 -5.44
C CYS A 154 2.91 -11.61 -5.25
N ASP A 155 1.90 -12.47 -5.34
CA ASP A 155 0.49 -12.15 -5.05
C ASP A 155 0.14 -12.34 -3.57
N VAL A 156 1.15 -12.32 -2.69
CA VAL A 156 1.01 -12.61 -1.26
C VAL A 156 1.16 -11.31 -0.46
N PRO A 157 0.12 -10.86 0.25
CA PRO A 157 0.22 -9.69 1.12
C PRO A 157 1.22 -9.92 2.26
N PHE A 158 2.12 -8.95 2.51
CA PHE A 158 3.08 -9.04 3.61
C PHE A 158 3.45 -7.69 4.23
N HIS A 159 3.92 -7.74 5.48
CA HIS A 159 4.61 -6.63 6.13
C HIS A 159 6.14 -6.80 6.00
N LEU A 160 6.87 -5.71 5.77
CA LEU A 160 8.34 -5.69 5.80
C LEU A 160 8.82 -4.66 6.81
N PHE A 161 9.62 -5.09 7.79
CA PHE A 161 10.31 -4.22 8.72
C PHE A 161 11.81 -4.26 8.46
N ALA A 162 12.45 -3.09 8.46
CA ALA A 162 13.89 -2.99 8.24
C ALA A 162 14.56 -2.08 9.28
N ALA A 163 15.48 -2.66 10.05
CA ALA A 163 16.30 -1.93 11.01
C ALA A 163 17.47 -1.23 10.30
N CYS A 164 17.44 0.10 10.30
CA CYS A 164 18.42 0.96 9.63
C CYS A 164 19.55 1.44 10.55
N ALA A 165 19.52 1.09 11.84
CA ALA A 165 20.56 1.44 12.79
C ALA A 165 21.00 0.23 13.64
N LYS A 166 22.02 0.45 14.49
CA LYS A 166 22.44 -0.51 15.52
C LYS A 166 21.78 -0.17 16.85
N ASP A 167 20.49 -0.46 16.97
CA ASP A 167 19.69 -0.17 18.15
C ASP A 167 18.70 -1.32 18.45
N GLY A 168 17.67 -1.05 19.27
CA GLY A 168 16.68 -2.03 19.70
C GLY A 168 15.87 -2.67 18.56
N TYR A 169 15.89 -2.12 17.35
CA TYR A 169 15.25 -2.72 16.19
C TYR A 169 16.15 -3.76 15.50
N ARG A 170 17.47 -3.69 15.67
CA ARG A 170 18.41 -4.58 14.97
C ARG A 170 18.39 -5.97 15.59
N LYS A 171 18.09 -6.99 14.78
CA LYS A 171 18.17 -8.40 15.20
C LYS A 171 19.55 -8.70 15.79
N PRO A 172 19.64 -9.41 16.93
CA PRO A 172 18.58 -10.24 17.54
C PRO A 172 17.60 -9.50 18.47
N MET A 173 17.65 -8.17 18.56
CA MET A 173 16.74 -7.42 19.43
C MET A 173 15.28 -7.49 18.93
N PRO A 174 14.29 -7.54 19.85
CA PRO A 174 12.88 -7.76 19.50
C PRO A 174 12.13 -6.49 19.05
N GLY A 175 12.78 -5.36 18.85
CA GLY A 175 12.09 -4.10 18.57
C GLY A 175 11.17 -4.14 17.35
N MET A 176 11.56 -4.82 16.27
CA MET A 176 10.68 -4.99 15.09
C MET A 176 9.45 -5.85 15.40
N TRP A 177 9.59 -6.83 16.30
CA TRP A 177 8.48 -7.67 16.73
C TRP A 177 7.47 -6.89 17.59
N TYR A 178 7.95 -6.07 18.52
CA TYR A 178 7.07 -5.25 19.36
C TYR A 178 6.27 -4.22 18.54
N GLU A 179 6.84 -3.69 17.45
CA GLU A 179 6.08 -2.84 16.53
C GLU A 179 4.98 -3.60 15.80
N LEU A 180 5.26 -4.83 15.35
CA LEU A 180 4.26 -5.69 14.73
C LEU A 180 3.10 -5.96 15.71
N GLU A 181 3.40 -6.35 16.96
CA GLU A 181 2.40 -6.55 18.01
C GLU A 181 1.56 -5.31 18.24
N ARG A 182 2.19 -4.13 18.36
CA ARG A 182 1.50 -2.86 18.53
C ARG A 182 0.55 -2.58 17.37
N ILE A 183 1.02 -2.74 16.13
CA ILE A 183 0.22 -2.51 14.92
C ILE A 183 -0.96 -3.47 14.87
N PHE A 184 -0.75 -4.77 15.12
CA PHE A 184 -1.84 -5.74 15.07
C PHE A 184 -2.87 -5.49 16.18
N LYS A 185 -2.43 -5.03 17.34
CA LYS A 185 -3.31 -4.63 18.44
C LYS A 185 -4.18 -3.41 18.11
N GLU A 186 -3.68 -2.47 17.32
CA GLU A 186 -4.49 -1.35 16.79
C GLU A 186 -5.60 -1.83 15.85
N HIS A 187 -5.42 -2.99 15.24
CA HIS A 187 -6.44 -3.71 14.47
C HIS A 187 -7.25 -4.71 15.30
N HIS A 188 -7.17 -4.65 16.64
CA HIS A 188 -7.84 -5.57 17.57
C HIS A 188 -7.45 -7.04 17.38
N VAL A 189 -6.20 -7.30 16.97
CA VAL A 189 -5.64 -8.66 16.83
C VAL A 189 -4.47 -8.83 17.80
N ASP A 190 -4.59 -9.80 18.70
CA ASP A 190 -3.48 -10.25 19.54
C ASP A 190 -2.73 -11.40 18.83
N ILE A 191 -1.41 -11.29 18.73
CA ILE A 191 -0.57 -12.35 18.16
C ILE A 191 -0.49 -13.48 19.18
N GLY A 192 -0.80 -14.70 18.74
CA GLY A 192 -0.85 -15.87 19.60
C GLY A 192 0.53 -16.20 20.20
N THR A 193 0.56 -16.48 21.51
CA THR A 193 1.77 -16.77 22.30
C THR A 193 2.54 -18.01 21.86
N TYR A 194 1.94 -18.84 20.99
CA TYR A 194 2.46 -20.13 20.53
C TYR A 194 2.44 -20.31 19.02
N ALA A 195 2.41 -19.22 18.23
CA ALA A 195 2.79 -19.36 16.83
C ALA A 195 4.29 -19.68 16.83
N PRO A 196 4.74 -20.91 16.47
CA PRO A 196 6.16 -21.15 16.35
C PRO A 196 6.67 -20.10 15.36
N ILE A 197 7.59 -19.25 15.80
CA ILE A 197 8.47 -18.54 14.90
C ILE A 197 9.15 -19.64 14.11
N THR A 198 8.52 -20.04 13.01
CA THR A 198 9.06 -21.02 12.11
C THR A 198 10.09 -20.21 11.33
N LEU A 199 11.23 -19.98 11.97
CA LEU A 199 12.46 -19.66 11.28
C LEU A 199 12.66 -20.83 10.33
N TRP A 200 12.21 -20.67 9.09
CA TRP A 200 12.32 -21.65 7.99
C TRP A 200 13.80 -21.84 7.57
N HIS A 201 14.73 -21.85 8.51
CA HIS A 201 16.14 -22.14 8.27
C HIS A 201 16.37 -23.65 8.06
N THR A 202 15.37 -24.52 8.33
CA THR A 202 15.56 -25.98 8.33
C THR A 202 14.83 -26.77 7.25
N GLU A 203 13.99 -26.17 6.42
CA GLU A 203 13.20 -26.93 5.43
C GLU A 203 13.32 -26.46 3.98
N LEU A 204 14.30 -25.59 3.71
CA LEU A 204 14.67 -25.18 2.35
C LEU A 204 15.90 -25.95 1.82
N GLY A 205 15.88 -27.28 1.95
CA GLY A 205 16.72 -28.19 1.18
C GLY A 205 18.00 -28.70 1.85
N ARG A 206 17.90 -29.82 2.57
CA ARG A 206 18.84 -30.94 2.41
C ARG A 206 18.25 -31.91 1.38
N ARG A 207 18.70 -31.81 0.14
CA ARG A 207 19.10 -32.94 -0.71
C ARG A 207 20.19 -32.43 -1.62
#